data_AF-A0A957M2N8-F1
#
_entry.id   AF-A0A957M2N8-F1
#
_cell.length_a   1.000
_cell.length_b   1.000
_cell.length_c   1.000
_cell.angle_alpha   90.00
_cell.angle_beta   90.00
_cell.angle_gamma   90.00
#
_symmetry.space_group_name_H-M   'P 1'
#
loop_
_entity.id
_entity.type
_entity.pdbx_description
1 polymer ?
#
loop_
_entity_poly.entity_id
_entity_poly.type
_entity_poly.pdbx_seq_one_letter_code
_entity_poly.pdbx_strand_id
1 'polypeptide(L)'
;MSMPEDESNLMTREKFRDQLVALLGGRVAEEIRFGDITTGASNDLERVTGMARAMVTQWGMSDRLGPIRYGEREEMMFLNRSFSEHRN
;
A
#
# COMPACT_ATOMS: atom_id res chain seq x y z
N MET A 1 8.97 -2.23 -33.08
CA MET A 1 9.83 -1.87 -31.93
C MET A 1 9.04 -2.23 -30.69
N SER A 2 9.18 -3.47 -30.23
CA SER A 2 8.55 -3.96 -29.01
C SER A 2 9.23 -3.26 -27.84
N MET A 3 8.48 -2.40 -27.12
CA MET A 3 8.92 -1.96 -25.81
C MET A 3 9.15 -3.22 -24.94
N PRO A 4 10.25 -3.30 -24.18
CA PRO A 4 10.42 -4.37 -23.21
C PRO A 4 9.26 -4.27 -22.23
N GLU A 5 8.52 -5.36 -22.05
CA GLU A 5 7.38 -5.43 -21.11
C GLU A 5 7.80 -5.01 -19.68
N ASP A 6 9.10 -5.11 -19.38
CA ASP A 6 9.73 -4.74 -18.10
C ASP A 6 9.85 -3.23 -17.83
N GLU A 7 9.91 -2.36 -18.85
CA GLU A 7 9.91 -0.90 -18.64
C GLU A 7 8.55 -0.40 -18.12
N SER A 8 7.48 -1.17 -18.35
CA SER A 8 6.12 -0.83 -17.91
C SER A 8 5.89 -0.99 -16.41
N ASN A 9 6.80 -1.68 -15.70
CA ASN A 9 6.66 -1.97 -14.27
C ASN A 9 7.41 -0.99 -13.35
N LEU A 10 8.15 -0.03 -13.92
CA LEU A 10 8.82 1.00 -13.12
C LEU A 10 7.88 2.17 -12.84
N MET A 11 7.52 2.32 -11.56
CA MET A 11 6.59 3.34 -11.09
C MET A 11 7.32 4.38 -10.25
N THR A 12 7.14 5.65 -10.59
CA THR A 12 7.70 6.77 -9.82
C THR A 12 6.84 7.08 -8.61
N ARG A 13 7.41 7.76 -7.61
CA ARG A 13 6.69 8.29 -6.46
C ARG A 13 5.48 9.13 -6.88
N GLU A 14 5.62 9.93 -7.94
CA GLU A 14 4.54 10.76 -8.46
C GLU A 14 3.41 9.93 -9.08
N LYS A 15 3.73 8.91 -9.89
CA LYS A 15 2.69 8.01 -10.43
C LYS A 15 1.91 7.31 -9.33
N PHE A 16 2.57 6.86 -8.27
CA PHE A 16 1.85 6.29 -7.13
C PHE A 16 0.99 7.33 -6.41
N ARG A 17 1.48 8.57 -6.24
CA ARG A 17 0.67 9.66 -5.68
C ARG A 17 -0.58 9.91 -6.51
N ASP A 18 -0.46 9.92 -7.83
CA ASP A 18 -1.59 10.12 -8.74
C ASP A 18 -2.60 8.97 -8.63
N GLN A 19 -2.13 7.72 -8.50
CA GLN A 19 -3.00 6.57 -8.24
C GLN A 19 -3.71 6.65 -6.89
N LEU A 20 -3.02 7.06 -5.82
CA LEU A 20 -3.62 7.28 -4.51
C LEU A 20 -4.74 8.34 -4.59
N VAL A 21 -4.49 9.45 -5.29
CA VAL A 21 -5.48 10.51 -5.52
C VAL A 21 -6.69 9.98 -6.29
N ALA A 22 -6.47 9.21 -7.36
CA ALA A 22 -7.56 8.64 -8.15
C ALA A 22 -8.44 7.70 -7.32
N LEU A 23 -7.84 6.82 -6.50
CA LEU A 23 -8.56 5.90 -5.62
C LEU A 23 -9.36 6.64 -4.54
N LEU A 24 -8.80 7.71 -3.96
CA LEU A 24 -9.49 8.52 -2.95
C LEU A 24 -10.57 9.44 -3.53
N GLY A 25 -10.59 9.64 -4.85
CA GLY A 25 -11.50 10.57 -5.52
C GLY A 25 -12.98 10.27 -5.27
N GLY A 26 -13.39 9.01 -5.33
CA GLY A 26 -14.79 8.62 -5.07
C GLY A 26 -15.23 8.96 -3.65
N ARG A 27 -14.40 8.63 -2.67
CA ARG A 27 -14.65 8.91 -1.24
C ARG A 27 -14.75 10.41 -0.94
N VAL A 28 -13.89 11.22 -1.56
CA VAL A 28 -13.93 12.69 -1.43
C VAL A 28 -15.16 13.27 -2.15
N ALA A 29 -15.51 12.74 -3.33
CA ALA A 29 -16.69 13.18 -4.06
C ALA A 29 -17.98 12.91 -3.26
N GLU A 30 -18.07 11.78 -2.56
CA GLU A 30 -19.21 11.49 -1.68
C GLU A 30 -19.35 12.53 -0.56
N GLU A 31 -18.24 12.84 0.11
CA GLU A 31 -18.21 13.81 1.20
C GLU A 31 -18.62 15.21 0.72
N ILE A 32 -18.10 15.65 -0.43
CA ILE A 32 -18.44 16.96 -1.01
C ILE A 32 -19.90 17.01 -1.47
N ARG A 33 -20.40 15.95 -2.11
CA ARG A 33 -21.71 15.97 -2.77
C ARG A 33 -22.86 15.65 -1.83
N PHE A 34 -22.68 14.67 -0.96
CA PHE A 34 -23.73 14.16 -0.07
C PHE A 34 -23.58 14.66 1.37
N GLY A 35 -22.45 15.26 1.74
CA GLY A 35 -22.18 15.74 3.09
C GLY A 35 -21.95 14.62 4.11
N ASP A 36 -21.88 13.38 3.64
CA ASP A 36 -21.62 12.19 4.44
C ASP A 36 -20.91 11.15 3.59
N ILE A 37 -20.38 10.14 4.25
CA ILE A 37 -19.43 9.18 3.72
C ILE A 37 -20.08 7.81 3.71
N THR A 38 -19.81 7.00 2.69
CA THR A 38 -20.46 5.68 2.60
C THR A 38 -19.45 4.54 2.75
N THR A 39 -19.97 3.31 2.84
CA THR A 39 -19.17 2.09 2.80
C THR A 39 -18.66 1.74 1.39
N GLY A 40 -19.09 2.47 0.35
CA GLY A 40 -18.74 2.22 -1.04
C GLY A 40 -17.25 2.31 -1.34
N ALA A 41 -16.51 3.13 -0.59
CA ALA A 41 -15.07 3.32 -0.77
C ALA A 41 -14.18 2.28 -0.06
N SER A 42 -14.76 1.24 0.57
CA SER A 42 -14.00 0.26 1.38
C SER A 42 -12.83 -0.37 0.62
N ASN A 43 -13.07 -0.84 -0.60
CA ASN A 43 -12.05 -1.46 -1.46
C ASN A 43 -10.95 -0.45 -1.87
N ASP A 44 -11.32 0.80 -2.15
CA ASP A 44 -10.35 1.82 -2.52
C ASP A 44 -9.45 2.18 -1.34
N LEU A 45 -10.01 2.27 -0.12
CA LEU A 45 -9.25 2.52 1.11
C LEU A 45 -8.27 1.38 1.43
N GLU A 46 -8.66 0.13 1.22
CA GLU A 46 -7.76 -1.03 1.38
C GLU A 46 -6.58 -0.92 0.41
N ARG A 47 -6.85 -0.65 -0.87
CA ARG A 47 -5.81 -0.50 -1.91
C ARG A 47 -4.90 0.69 -1.64
N VAL A 48 -5.46 1.83 -1.26
CA VAL A 48 -4.72 3.04 -0.85
C VAL A 48 -3.79 2.72 0.31
N THR A 49 -4.29 2.03 1.33
CA THR A 49 -3.51 1.67 2.53
C THR A 49 -2.35 0.74 2.17
N GLY A 50 -2.62 -0.31 1.38
CA GLY A 50 -1.60 -1.25 0.93
C GLY A 50 -0.52 -0.56 0.10
N MET A 51 -0.91 0.27 -0.86
CA MET A 51 0.00 1.01 -1.73
C MET A 51 0.84 2.01 -0.94
N ALA A 52 0.23 2.84 -0.09
CA ALA A 52 0.95 3.81 0.72
C ALA A 52 1.93 3.12 1.69
N ARG A 53 1.53 2.00 2.29
CA ARG A 53 2.43 1.18 3.12
C ARG A 53 3.62 0.70 2.29
N ALA A 54 3.40 0.12 1.11
CA ALA A 54 4.47 -0.36 0.25
C ALA A 54 5.41 0.76 -0.22
N MET A 55 4.87 1.94 -0.57
CA MET A 55 5.67 3.13 -0.89
C MET A 55 6.65 3.48 0.23
N VAL A 56 6.19 3.46 1.47
CA VAL A 56 7.00 3.83 2.62
C VAL A 56 7.94 2.70 3.04
N THR A 57 7.44 1.47 3.15
CA THR A 57 8.19 0.36 3.76
C THR A 57 8.99 -0.45 2.76
N GLN A 58 8.55 -0.57 1.50
CA GLN A 58 9.19 -1.45 0.54
C GLN A 58 10.01 -0.69 -0.50
N TRP A 59 9.51 0.45 -0.96
CA TRP A 59 10.13 1.23 -2.03
C TRP A 59 10.91 2.45 -1.55
N GLY A 60 11.02 2.66 -0.24
CA GLY A 60 11.86 3.73 0.32
C GLY A 60 11.42 5.14 -0.09
N MET A 61 10.13 5.34 -0.38
CA MET A 61 9.60 6.61 -0.88
C MET A 61 9.24 7.61 0.23
N SER A 62 9.74 7.39 1.44
CA SER A 62 9.59 8.30 2.58
C SER A 62 10.89 9.04 2.84
N ASP A 63 10.90 10.36 2.67
CA ASP A 63 12.11 11.17 2.92
C ASP A 63 12.52 11.18 4.40
N ARG A 64 11.57 10.88 5.31
CA ARG A 64 11.83 10.76 6.75
C ARG A 64 12.49 9.44 7.15
N LEU A 65 12.17 8.36 6.45
CA LEU A 65 12.73 7.02 6.73
C LEU A 65 13.94 6.71 5.85
N GLY A 66 14.06 7.41 4.71
CA GLY A 66 15.12 7.19 3.74
C GLY A 66 14.88 5.94 2.89
N PRO A 67 15.83 5.62 1.99
CA PRO A 67 15.73 4.54 1.02
C PRO A 67 16.06 3.17 1.66
N ILE A 68 15.28 2.78 2.69
CA ILE A 68 15.45 1.53 3.42
C ILE A 68 14.20 0.67 3.25
N ARG A 69 14.40 -0.65 3.07
CA ARG A 69 13.32 -1.64 3.05
C ARG A 69 13.04 -2.15 4.47
N TYR A 70 11.79 -2.03 4.90
CA TYR A 70 11.26 -2.49 6.18
C TYR A 70 10.33 -3.70 5.96
N GLY A 71 10.45 -4.76 6.78
CA GLY A 71 9.41 -5.80 6.89
C GLY A 71 9.77 -7.25 6.53
N GLU A 72 11.03 -7.67 6.54
CA GLU A 72 11.38 -9.09 6.25
C GLU A 72 11.17 -10.08 7.42
N ARG A 73 10.59 -9.65 8.55
CA ARG A 73 10.72 -10.41 9.82
C ARG A 73 9.44 -10.69 10.60
N GLU A 74 8.26 -10.72 9.98
CA GLU A 74 7.02 -11.08 10.70
C GLU A 74 6.50 -12.50 10.41
N GLU A 75 6.65 -13.02 9.19
CA GLU A 75 6.11 -14.35 8.84
C GLU A 75 6.81 -15.51 9.58
N MET A 76 8.14 -15.45 9.75
CA MET A 76 8.88 -16.49 10.49
C MET A 76 8.66 -16.46 12.01
N MET A 77 8.25 -15.32 12.60
CA MET A 77 8.06 -15.22 14.05
C MET A 77 6.73 -15.82 14.51
N PHE A 78 5.70 -15.81 13.67
CA PHE A 78 4.44 -16.47 13.97
C PHE A 78 4.58 -17.99 14.00
N LEU A 79 5.31 -18.56 13.04
CA LEU A 79 5.54 -20.00 12.98
C LEU A 79 6.34 -20.51 14.19
N ASN A 80 7.36 -19.75 14.63
CA ASN A 80 8.20 -20.18 15.76
C ASN A 80 7.47 -20.09 17.13
N ARG A 81 6.48 -19.19 17.26
CA ARG A 81 5.65 -19.08 18.48
C ARG A 81 4.66 -20.23 18.60
N SER A 82 3.99 -20.63 17.51
CA SER A 82 3.04 -21.75 17.55
C SER A 82 3.70 -23.11 17.78
N PHE A 83 4.96 -23.33 17.35
CA PHE A 83 5.73 -24.53 17.73
C PHE A 83 6.10 -24.59 19.22
N SER A 84 6.24 -23.43 19.88
CA SER A 84 6.62 -23.36 21.30
C SER A 84 5.44 -23.65 22.24
N GLU A 85 4.20 -23.34 21.82
CA GLU A 85 2.99 -23.57 22.62
C GLU A 85 2.50 -25.03 22.60
N HIS A 86 2.89 -25.85 21.61
CA HIS A 86 2.45 -27.25 21.48
C HIS A 86 3.35 -28.27 22.20
N ARG A 87 4.28 -27.83 23.05
CA ARG A 87 5.00 -28.72 23.98
C ARG A 87 4.46 -28.52 25.40
N ASN A 88 3.34 -29.15 25.70
CA ASN A 88 2.95 -29.59 27.05
C ASN A 88 2.02 -30.80 26.92
#